data_AF-H2ZJJ5-F1
#
_entry.id   AF-H2ZJJ5-F1
#
_cell.length_a   1.000
_cell.length_b   1.000
_cell.length_c   1.000
_cell.angle_alpha   90.00
_cell.angle_beta   90.00
_cell.angle_gamma   90.00
#
_symmetry.space_group_name_H-M   'P 1'
#
loop_
_entity.id
_entity.type
_entity.pdbx_description
1 polymer ?
#
loop_
_entity_poly.entity_id
_entity_poly.type
_entity_poly.pdbx_seq_one_letter_code
_entity_poly.pdbx_strand_id
1 'polypeptide(L)'
;MLLQIKICLHQPVYLSIQENLQKNVGNVCKLQQPCQNGGFCQPIKRRRYKCQCTGTGFYGTNCETVCPEPNPMDTQFWRFPQDCIFI
;
A
#
# COMPACT_ATOMS: atom_id res chain seq x y z
N MET A 1 -47.81 -12.03 -23.87
CA MET A 1 -46.39 -12.46 -23.82
C MET A 1 -45.53 -11.19 -23.86
N LEU A 2 -45.52 -10.35 -22.81
CA LEU A 2 -44.66 -10.43 -21.62
C LEU A 2 -43.16 -10.63 -21.94
N LEU A 3 -42.41 -9.54 -22.21
CA LEU A 3 -41.26 -9.11 -21.38
C LEU A 3 -40.69 -7.75 -21.88
N GLN A 4 -41.10 -6.67 -21.19
CA GLN A 4 -40.45 -5.34 -21.02
C GLN A 4 -40.17 -4.51 -22.30
N ILE A 5 -40.86 -3.41 -22.60
CA ILE A 5 -41.26 -2.29 -21.74
C ILE A 5 -40.14 -1.91 -20.76
N LYS A 6 -39.10 -1.26 -21.28
CA LYS A 6 -38.23 -0.32 -20.55
C LYS A 6 -37.78 0.81 -21.48
N ILE A 7 -38.77 1.61 -21.88
CA ILE A 7 -38.74 3.07 -21.88
C ILE A 7 -37.86 3.76 -22.94
N CYS A 8 -38.56 4.37 -23.89
CA CYS A 8 -38.14 5.48 -24.72
C CYS A 8 -37.66 6.68 -23.87
N LEU A 9 -36.60 7.35 -24.32
CA LEU A 9 -36.22 8.74 -24.00
C LEU A 9 -35.89 9.09 -22.54
N HIS A 10 -34.65 8.82 -22.13
CA HIS A 10 -33.92 9.72 -21.23
C HIS A 10 -32.41 9.43 -21.29
N GLN A 11 -31.59 10.34 -21.84
CA GLN A 11 -30.38 10.70 -21.05
C GLN A 11 -30.95 11.31 -19.76
N PRO A 12 -30.42 11.05 -18.54
CA PRO A 12 -29.00 11.25 -18.23
C PRO A 12 -28.49 10.46 -16.97
N VAL A 13 -27.20 10.59 -16.60
CA VAL A 13 -26.75 10.63 -15.18
C VAL A 13 -26.96 9.37 -14.29
N TYR A 14 -26.55 8.15 -14.70
CA TYR A 14 -26.31 7.06 -13.71
C TYR A 14 -25.36 5.92 -14.15
N LEU A 15 -24.26 6.21 -14.84
CA LEU A 15 -23.02 5.51 -14.48
C LEU A 15 -22.22 6.52 -13.69
N SER A 16 -22.55 6.51 -12.40
CA SER A 16 -22.15 7.41 -11.34
C SER A 16 -20.71 7.88 -11.45
N ILE A 17 -20.59 9.21 -11.54
CA ILE A 17 -19.45 10.03 -11.13
C ILE A 17 -18.75 9.39 -9.93
N GLN A 18 -17.59 8.76 -10.13
CA GLN A 18 -16.33 8.89 -9.37
C GLN A 18 -15.24 8.04 -10.07
N GLU A 19 -14.15 8.56 -10.62
CA GLU A 19 -13.63 9.92 -10.70
C GLU A 19 -12.38 9.87 -11.58
N ASN A 20 -11.99 11.03 -12.08
CA ASN A 20 -10.59 11.37 -12.33
C ASN A 20 -9.73 11.23 -11.03
N LEU A 21 -9.46 10.03 -10.51
CA LEU A 21 -8.70 9.82 -9.25
C LEU A 21 -7.72 8.65 -9.23
N GLN A 22 -7.30 8.12 -10.38
CA GLN A 22 -6.14 7.20 -10.42
C GLN A 22 -4.87 7.81 -11.03
N LYS A 23 -4.76 9.14 -11.12
CA LYS A 23 -3.49 9.83 -11.45
C LYS A 23 -2.85 10.59 -10.28
N ASN A 24 -3.43 10.51 -9.09
CA ASN A 24 -2.90 11.12 -7.86
C ASN A 24 -2.57 10.12 -6.76
N VAL A 25 -2.58 8.81 -7.07
CA VAL A 25 -2.33 7.74 -6.10
C VAL A 25 -0.84 7.37 -6.03
N GLY A 26 -0.06 7.57 -7.11
CA GLY A 26 1.36 7.21 -7.18
C GLY A 26 2.38 8.34 -6.92
N ASN A 27 1.94 9.53 -6.50
CA ASN A 27 2.81 10.70 -6.43
C ASN A 27 3.74 10.68 -5.21
N VAL A 28 3.32 10.14 -4.07
CA VAL A 28 4.09 10.22 -2.81
C VAL A 28 5.41 9.44 -2.89
N CYS A 29 5.39 8.25 -3.49
CA CYS A 29 6.60 7.43 -3.66
C CYS A 29 7.62 8.06 -4.61
N LYS A 30 7.16 8.81 -5.62
CA LYS A 30 8.04 9.47 -6.60
C LYS A 30 8.54 10.84 -6.14
N LEU A 31 7.71 11.62 -5.45
CA LEU A 31 8.02 12.99 -5.06
C LEU A 31 8.78 13.07 -3.74
N GLN A 32 8.41 12.23 -2.76
CA GLN A 32 8.96 12.30 -1.41
C GLN A 32 9.95 11.17 -1.11
N GLN A 33 9.92 10.08 -1.89
CA GLN A 33 10.75 8.89 -1.69
C GLN A 33 10.87 8.51 -0.20
N PRO A 34 9.75 8.24 0.49
CA PRO A 34 9.74 8.16 1.94
C PRO A 34 10.45 6.92 2.51
N CYS A 35 10.57 5.84 1.73
CA CYS A 35 11.21 4.60 2.18
C CYS A 35 12.74 4.71 2.10
N GLN A 36 13.42 4.38 3.19
CA GLN A 36 14.87 4.40 3.34
C GLN A 36 15.46 2.99 3.14
N ASN A 37 16.79 2.90 3.13
CA ASN A 37 17.54 1.64 3.19
C ASN A 37 17.12 0.57 2.17
N GLY A 38 16.70 0.98 0.98
CA GLY A 38 16.31 0.08 -0.11
C GLY A 38 14.89 -0.48 0.00
N GLY A 39 14.06 0.02 0.92
CA GLY A 39 12.66 -0.38 1.04
C GLY A 39 11.81 -0.05 -0.19
N PHE A 40 10.91 -0.97 -0.59
CA PHE A 40 10.03 -0.76 -1.74
C PHE A 40 8.81 0.09 -1.36
N CYS A 41 8.64 1.24 -2.03
CA CYS A 41 7.51 2.14 -1.79
C CYS A 41 6.28 1.73 -2.61
N GLN A 42 5.22 1.31 -1.92
CA GLN A 42 3.94 0.99 -2.52
C GLN A 42 2.94 2.14 -2.28
N PRO A 43 2.51 2.86 -3.34
CA PRO A 43 1.46 3.85 -3.20
C PRO A 43 0.10 3.19 -2.89
N ILE A 44 -0.64 3.77 -1.95
CA ILE A 44 -2.00 3.34 -1.57
C ILE A 44 -3.01 4.50 -1.69
N LYS A 45 -4.31 4.21 -1.53
CA LYS A 45 -5.38 5.20 -1.74
C LYS A 45 -5.17 6.47 -0.88
N ARG A 46 -5.62 7.61 -1.39
CA ARG A 46 -5.61 8.93 -0.69
C ARG A 46 -4.21 9.47 -0.34
N ARG A 47 -3.26 9.46 -1.28
CA ARG A 47 -1.88 9.98 -1.12
C ARG A 47 -1.07 9.33 0.03
N ARG A 48 -1.48 8.14 0.45
CA ARG A 48 -0.76 7.37 1.46
C ARG A 48 0.22 6.42 0.78
N TYR A 49 1.18 5.91 1.52
CA TYR A 49 2.12 4.89 1.08
C TYR A 49 2.26 3.81 2.14
N LYS A 50 2.88 2.71 1.72
CA LYS A 50 3.41 1.68 2.60
C LYS A 50 4.81 1.32 2.09
N CYS A 51 5.78 1.22 3.00
CA CYS A 51 7.09 0.67 2.68
C CYS A 51 7.09 -0.83 2.94
N GLN A 52 7.63 -1.61 2.00
CA GLN A 52 8.01 -3.01 2.23
C GLN A 52 9.50 -3.05 2.55
N CYS A 53 9.83 -3.43 3.78
CA CYS A 53 11.20 -3.48 4.28
C CYS A 53 11.75 -4.92 4.34
N THR A 54 10.94 -5.93 4.05
CA THR A 54 11.36 -7.34 4.04
C THR A 54 12.61 -7.56 3.20
N GLY A 55 13.61 -8.25 3.76
CA GLY A 55 14.88 -8.51 3.09
C GLY A 55 15.87 -7.34 3.05
N THR A 56 15.51 -6.16 3.58
CA THR A 56 16.45 -5.03 3.69
C THR A 56 17.30 -5.07 4.95
N GLY A 57 16.86 -5.82 5.98
CA GLY A 57 17.44 -5.77 7.32
C GLY A 57 16.99 -4.54 8.13
N PHE A 58 15.93 -3.85 7.68
CA PHE A 58 15.33 -2.71 8.37
C PHE A 58 13.82 -2.91 8.56
N TYR A 59 13.24 -2.18 9.50
CA TYR A 59 11.81 -2.12 9.77
C TYR A 59 11.38 -0.69 10.14
N GLY A 60 10.08 -0.52 10.35
CA GLY A 60 9.48 0.78 10.68
C GLY A 60 8.60 1.29 9.54
N THR A 61 8.05 2.48 9.70
CA THR A 61 7.11 3.04 8.69
C THR A 61 7.82 3.34 7.37
N ASN A 62 9.09 3.72 7.47
CA ASN A 62 9.96 4.18 6.40
C ASN A 62 11.21 3.30 6.24
N CYS A 63 11.25 2.12 6.85
CA CYS A 63 12.46 1.28 6.92
C CYS A 63 13.65 2.03 7.57
N GLU A 64 13.38 2.87 8.56
CA GLU A 64 14.35 3.75 9.22
C GLU A 64 15.12 3.05 10.36
N THR A 65 14.61 1.92 10.86
CA THR A 65 15.17 1.25 12.04
C THR A 65 15.85 -0.06 11.64
N VAL A 66 17.08 -0.27 12.10
CA VAL A 66 17.83 -1.51 11.86
C VAL A 66 17.16 -2.67 12.60
N CYS A 67 16.99 -3.81 11.93
CA CYS A 67 16.47 -5.02 12.57
C CYS A 67 17.38 -5.47 13.72
N PRO A 68 16.82 -5.89 14.86
CA PRO A 68 17.63 -6.44 15.94
C PRO A 68 18.34 -7.70 15.44
N GLU A 69 19.61 -7.87 15.81
CA GLU A 69 20.30 -9.12 15.54
C GLU A 69 19.66 -10.25 16.35
N PRO A 70 19.56 -11.47 15.79
CA PRO A 70 19.09 -12.62 16.53
C PRO A 70 20.08 -12.91 17.67
N ASN A 71 19.74 -12.48 18.88
CA ASN A 71 20.48 -12.85 20.07
C ASN A 71 20.21 -14.33 20.37
N PRO A 72 21.24 -15.20 20.42
CA PRO A 72 21.07 -16.63 20.71
C PRO A 72 20.39 -16.93 22.05
N MET A 73 20.38 -15.96 22.98
CA MET A 73 19.71 -16.08 24.28
C MET A 73 18.28 -15.53 24.30
N ASP A 74 17.80 -14.89 23.23
CA ASP A 74 16.44 -14.35 23.19
C ASP A 74 15.47 -15.42 22.68
N THR A 75 14.82 -16.10 23.62
CA THR A 75 13.84 -17.15 23.36
C THR A 75 12.50 -16.61 22.85
N GLN A 76 12.34 -15.28 22.70
CA GLN A 76 11.12 -14.64 22.23
C GLN A 76 11.18 -14.31 20.73
N PHE A 77 11.36 -15.36 19.93
CA PHE A 77 11.37 -15.31 18.46
C PHE A 77 10.11 -14.63 17.85
N TRP A 78 9.00 -14.59 18.59
CA TRP A 78 7.73 -13.98 18.20
C TRP A 78 7.66 -12.44 18.34
N ARG A 79 8.67 -11.79 18.94
CA ARG A 79 8.75 -10.32 19.03
C ARG A 79 9.48 -9.67 17.87
N PHE A 80 9.95 -10.46 16.92
CA PHE A 80 10.61 -9.93 15.74
C PHE A 80 9.59 -9.20 14.84
N PRO A 81 9.91 -7.97 14.40
CA PRO A 81 9.10 -7.29 13.39
C PRO A 81 8.95 -8.19 12.16
N GLN A 82 7.75 -8.25 11.59
CA GLN A 82 7.48 -9.10 10.42
C GLN A 82 8.38 -8.75 9.23
N ASP A 83 8.86 -7.51 9.15
CA ASP A 83 9.78 -7.04 8.12
C ASP A 83 11.24 -7.48 8.34
N CYS A 84 11.59 -7.97 9.53
CA CYS A 84 12.93 -8.44 9.88
C CYS A 84 13.15 -9.93 9.62
N ILE A 85 12.19 -10.59 8.97
CA ILE A 85 12.32 -11.99 8.57
C ILE A 85 13.14 -12.03 7.27
N PHE A 86 14.32 -12.65 7.33
CA PHE A 86 15.12 -12.97 6.14
C PHE A 86 14.49 -14.20 5.47
N ILE A 87 13.94 -14.01 4.27
CA ILE A 87 13.39 -15.08 3.42
C ILE A 87 14.46 -15.75 2.56
#